data_AF-A0A8B9VXN6-F1
#
_entry.id   AF-A0A8B9VXN6-F1
#
_cell.length_a   1.000
_cell.length_b   1.000
_cell.length_c   1.000
_cell.angle_alpha   90.00
_cell.angle_beta   90.00
_cell.angle_gamma   90.00
#
_symmetry.space_group_name_H-M   'P 1'
#
loop_
_entity.id
_entity.type
_entity.pdbx_description
1 polymer ?
#
loop_
_entity_poly.entity_id
_entity_poly.type
_entity_poly.pdbx_seq_one_letter_code
_entity_poly.pdbx_strand_id
1 'polypeptide(L)'
;MHIKMSCIWKLAYRFCSCLVLIFIFFLLLLCVLAVFLSHFKLLWNTDNSASEKSGRESTAEREHQYSSGDELCDKDRNNLKNERESNTEGLEALLDDDGDLEVVRRPRSTSDLEAEDLSRDRVYPVILMKGKEDDFEDEEQECTCTDVVKIEHTMATPLEDVGKQVWRAAFLLADYVLFKRDMFRCCTVLELGAGTGVTSIIMGTVASRVYCTDVGDDLLAMCEQNVALNKHLMEPGGGEIKVKELDWLKDEFCTDPEALFSWSEEEIADLHDHCTVIMAADVFYDDDLTDALFRTLYRITHNLKKSCTVFLAIEKRLNFTLRHMDITCEAYSHFRNTLNDLENLQDGKMKYIVEPIKPDFCQFLSYERIEQLELWKITADQLT
;
A
#
# COMPACT_ATOMS: atom_id res chain seq x y z
N MET A 1 -24.43 -15.62 28.76
CA MET A 1 -24.59 -14.79 29.97
C MET A 1 -24.06 -13.40 29.66
N HIS A 2 -24.94 -12.41 29.44
CA HIS A 2 -24.58 -11.05 29.01
C HIS A 2 -23.81 -10.30 30.11
N ILE A 3 -22.54 -9.98 29.87
CA ILE A 3 -21.77 -9.06 30.72
C ILE A 3 -21.79 -7.69 30.05
N LYS A 4 -22.50 -6.74 30.68
CA LYS A 4 -22.52 -5.33 30.26
C LYS A 4 -21.16 -4.68 30.54
N MET A 5 -20.48 -4.23 29.48
CA MET A 5 -19.22 -3.46 29.50
C MET A 5 -19.26 -2.15 30.33
N SER A 6 -20.45 -1.70 30.76
CA SER A 6 -20.60 -0.46 31.51
C SER A 6 -20.20 -0.55 32.99
N CYS A 7 -20.06 -1.76 33.57
CA CYS A 7 -19.63 -1.91 34.97
C CYS A 7 -18.11 -1.99 35.19
N ILE A 8 -17.31 -2.19 34.15
CA ILE A 8 -15.85 -2.37 34.29
C ILE A 8 -15.13 -1.01 34.44
N TRP A 9 -15.69 0.07 33.88
CA TRP A 9 -15.08 1.41 33.96
C TRP A 9 -15.15 2.03 35.36
N LYS A 10 -16.11 1.65 36.21
CA LYS A 10 -16.25 2.22 37.56
C LYS A 10 -15.32 1.58 38.60
N LEU A 11 -14.71 0.42 38.31
CA LEU A 11 -13.76 -0.21 39.22
C LEU A 11 -12.29 0.16 38.93
N ALA A 12 -11.99 0.66 37.72
CA ALA A 12 -10.64 1.05 37.31
C ALA A 12 -10.17 2.38 37.90
N TYR A 13 -11.08 3.25 38.36
CA TYR A 13 -10.72 4.57 38.90
C TYR A 13 -10.14 4.56 40.32
N ARG A 14 -9.98 3.38 40.96
CA ARG A 14 -9.50 3.29 42.34
C ARG A 14 -8.37 2.31 42.62
N PHE A 15 -7.81 1.63 41.61
CA PHE A 15 -6.66 0.75 41.83
C PHE A 15 -5.62 0.85 40.70
N CYS A 16 -4.48 1.44 41.08
CA CYS A 16 -3.12 1.16 40.58
C CYS A 16 -2.81 1.44 39.09
N SER A 17 -2.16 2.59 38.83
CA SER A 17 -1.56 2.91 37.52
C SER A 17 -0.63 1.81 36.99
N CYS A 18 0.03 1.03 37.86
CA CYS A 18 0.86 -0.09 37.43
C CYS A 18 0.05 -1.26 36.83
N LEU A 19 -1.16 -1.56 37.32
CA LEU A 19 -1.98 -2.64 36.75
C LEU A 19 -2.56 -2.25 35.40
N VAL A 20 -2.92 -0.97 35.22
CA VAL A 20 -3.34 -0.44 33.92
C VAL A 20 -2.18 -0.44 32.92
N LEU A 21 -0.98 -0.01 33.34
CA LEU A 21 0.23 -0.09 32.50
C LEU A 21 0.61 -1.53 32.16
N ILE A 22 0.54 -2.46 33.11
CA ILE A 22 0.76 -3.89 32.86
C ILE A 22 -0.30 -4.42 31.90
N PHE A 23 -1.58 -4.06 32.05
CA PHE A 23 -2.65 -4.52 31.17
C PHE A 23 -2.51 -3.95 29.75
N ILE A 24 -2.15 -2.67 29.62
CA ILE A 24 -1.83 -2.02 28.33
C ILE A 24 -0.60 -2.69 27.71
N PHE A 25 0.44 -2.94 28.50
CA PHE A 25 1.65 -3.63 28.04
C PHE A 25 1.33 -5.06 27.58
N PHE A 26 0.50 -5.80 28.31
CA PHE A 26 0.02 -7.12 27.91
C PHE A 26 -0.84 -7.07 26.65
N LEU A 27 -1.71 -6.07 26.50
CA LEU A 27 -2.48 -5.87 25.27
C LEU A 27 -1.59 -5.52 24.08
N LEU A 28 -0.61 -4.63 24.25
CA LEU A 28 0.36 -4.29 23.23
C LEU A 28 1.21 -5.51 22.85
N LEU A 29 1.66 -6.29 23.84
CA LEU A 29 2.41 -7.54 23.62
C LEU A 29 1.55 -8.59 22.89
N LEU A 30 0.26 -8.70 23.23
CA LEU A 30 -0.69 -9.57 22.52
C LEU A 30 -0.90 -9.12 21.08
N CYS A 31 -0.97 -7.81 20.80
CA CYS A 31 -1.08 -7.27 19.44
C CYS A 31 0.18 -7.47 18.60
N VAL A 32 1.37 -7.48 19.21
CA VAL A 32 2.65 -7.68 18.51
C VAL A 32 2.91 -9.17 18.21
N LEU A 33 2.33 -10.10 18.98
CA LEU A 33 2.56 -11.55 18.84
C LEU A 33 1.38 -12.32 18.21
N ALA A 34 0.29 -11.63 17.88
CA ALA A 34 -0.87 -12.23 17.24
C ALA A 34 -0.81 -12.05 15.72
N VAL A 35 -1.00 -13.15 15.01
CA VAL A 35 -1.29 -13.16 13.57
C VAL A 35 -2.82 -13.05 13.42
N PHE A 36 -3.27 -12.17 12.55
CA PHE A 36 -4.67 -11.86 12.27
C PHE A 36 -4.99 -12.25 10.84
N LEU A 37 -6.15 -12.88 10.64
CA LEU A 37 -6.69 -13.13 9.30
C LEU A 37 -7.71 -12.06 8.92
N SER A 38 -7.35 -11.18 8.01
CA SER A 38 -8.24 -10.15 7.47
C SER A 38 -8.82 -10.53 6.12
N HIS A 39 -10.04 -10.07 5.86
CA HIS A 39 -10.79 -10.34 4.65
C HIS A 39 -11.05 -9.03 3.91
N PHE A 40 -10.45 -8.86 2.74
CA PHE A 40 -10.61 -7.67 1.91
C PHE A 40 -11.52 -8.00 0.73
N LYS A 41 -12.68 -7.35 0.67
CA LYS A 41 -13.64 -7.52 -0.42
C LYS A 41 -13.25 -6.65 -1.63
N LEU A 42 -13.16 -7.28 -2.79
CA LEU A 42 -12.99 -6.64 -4.09
C LEU A 42 -14.33 -6.05 -4.55
N LEU A 43 -14.31 -4.76 -4.86
CA LEU A 43 -15.46 -3.96 -5.26
C LEU A 43 -15.45 -3.84 -6.78
N TRP A 44 -16.06 -4.80 -7.47
CA TRP A 44 -16.24 -4.71 -8.91
C TRP A 44 -17.33 -3.68 -9.24
N ASN A 45 -16.97 -2.58 -9.88
CA ASN A 45 -17.96 -1.66 -10.44
C ASN A 45 -18.79 -2.40 -11.49
N THR A 46 -20.07 -2.62 -11.19
CA THR A 46 -21.00 -3.39 -12.02
C THR A 46 -21.32 -2.70 -13.36
N ASP A 47 -20.91 -1.43 -13.52
CA ASP A 47 -21.26 -0.56 -14.64
C ASP A 47 -20.39 -0.73 -15.90
N ASN A 48 -19.24 -1.42 -15.83
CA ASN A 48 -18.40 -1.64 -17.02
C ASN A 48 -18.87 -2.81 -17.90
N SER A 49 -19.86 -3.59 -17.46
CA SER A 49 -20.43 -4.71 -18.24
C SER A 49 -21.61 -4.30 -19.15
N ALA A 50 -22.12 -3.08 -19.00
CA ALA A 50 -23.28 -2.57 -19.74
C ALA A 50 -22.90 -1.78 -21.01
N SER A 51 -21.66 -1.32 -21.17
CA SER A 51 -21.23 -0.53 -22.32
C SER A 51 -20.88 -1.36 -23.57
N GLU A 52 -20.74 -2.68 -23.46
CA GLU A 52 -20.48 -3.58 -24.60
C GLU A 52 -21.73 -4.24 -25.20
N LYS A 53 -22.94 -3.92 -24.70
CA LYS A 53 -24.22 -4.48 -25.20
C LYS A 53 -25.24 -3.45 -25.68
N SER A 54 -24.81 -2.29 -26.17
CA SER A 54 -25.69 -1.38 -26.94
C SER A 54 -25.10 -0.93 -28.28
N GLY A 55 -24.34 -1.81 -28.93
CA GLY A 55 -23.91 -1.63 -30.32
C GLY A 55 -24.73 -2.48 -31.28
N ARG A 56 -26.02 -2.18 -31.47
CA ARG A 56 -26.88 -2.58 -32.63
C ARG A 56 -28.32 -2.09 -32.43
N GLU A 57 -28.66 -0.93 -33.00
CA GLU A 57 -29.62 -0.81 -34.10
C GLU A 57 -30.06 0.64 -34.40
N SER A 58 -30.01 0.94 -35.71
CA SER A 58 -30.79 1.90 -36.48
C SER A 58 -30.72 3.41 -36.19
N THR A 59 -29.99 4.06 -37.09
CA THR A 59 -30.34 5.28 -37.82
C THR A 59 -31.85 5.59 -37.96
N ALA A 60 -32.27 6.81 -37.63
CA ALA A 60 -33.15 7.64 -38.46
C ALA A 60 -33.28 9.08 -37.90
N GLU A 61 -32.80 10.02 -38.71
CA GLU A 61 -33.14 11.44 -38.86
C GLU A 61 -34.25 12.06 -37.99
N ARG A 62 -33.96 13.24 -37.41
CA ARG A 62 -34.70 14.48 -37.72
C ARG A 62 -33.97 15.73 -37.26
N GLU A 63 -33.72 16.60 -38.23
CA GLU A 63 -33.39 18.01 -38.07
C GLU A 63 -34.50 18.74 -37.31
N HIS A 64 -34.14 19.70 -36.45
CA HIS A 64 -34.76 21.03 -36.47
C HIS A 64 -33.88 22.08 -35.75
N GLN A 65 -33.77 23.19 -36.45
CA GLN A 65 -32.98 24.39 -36.30
C GLN A 65 -33.78 25.44 -35.49
N TYR A 66 -33.13 26.26 -34.64
CA TYR A 66 -33.48 27.66 -34.25
C TYR A 66 -32.41 28.11 -33.21
N SER A 67 -31.37 28.87 -33.58
CA SER A 67 -31.27 30.33 -33.78
C SER A 67 -31.20 31.18 -32.49
N SER A 68 -29.99 31.68 -32.22
CA SER A 68 -29.53 33.03 -31.83
C SER A 68 -30.18 33.86 -30.71
N GLY A 69 -29.30 34.52 -29.95
CA GLY A 69 -29.48 35.75 -29.16
C GLY A 69 -28.59 35.72 -27.89
N ASP A 70 -27.40 36.33 -27.90
CA ASP A 70 -27.04 37.66 -27.34
C ASP A 70 -27.21 37.75 -25.81
N GLU A 71 -26.40 38.40 -24.97
CA GLU A 71 -25.06 39.04 -24.98
C GLU A 71 -24.85 39.53 -23.51
N LEU A 72 -23.61 39.92 -23.11
CA LEU A 72 -23.21 40.73 -21.92
C LEU A 72 -23.01 39.99 -20.57
N CYS A 73 -21.76 39.78 -20.10
CA CYS A 73 -20.92 40.64 -19.22
C CYS A 73 -21.58 41.00 -17.87
N ASP A 74 -20.98 40.67 -16.72
CA ASP A 74 -20.05 41.59 -16.07
C ASP A 74 -19.06 40.92 -15.08
N LYS A 75 -17.99 41.67 -14.82
CA LYS A 75 -16.87 41.36 -13.93
C LYS A 75 -17.29 41.45 -12.46
N ASP A 76 -16.63 40.68 -11.60
CA ASP A 76 -16.05 41.31 -10.40
C ASP A 76 -14.83 40.56 -9.86
N ARG A 77 -13.83 41.36 -9.51
CA ARG A 77 -12.46 41.02 -9.13
C ARG A 77 -12.27 41.66 -7.77
N ASN A 78 -11.79 40.95 -6.76
CA ASN A 78 -11.11 41.59 -5.64
C ASN A 78 -9.99 40.75 -5.05
N ASN A 79 -8.79 41.33 -5.14
CA ASN A 79 -7.54 40.93 -4.51
C ASN A 79 -7.58 41.28 -3.01
N LEU A 80 -6.96 40.47 -2.17
CA LEU A 80 -6.21 40.97 -1.01
C LEU A 80 -4.84 40.28 -0.95
N LYS A 81 -3.79 41.08 -1.18
CA LYS A 81 -2.43 40.86 -0.69
C LYS A 81 -2.34 41.49 0.70
N ASN A 82 -1.60 40.89 1.63
CA ASN A 82 -0.77 41.65 2.56
C ASN A 82 0.39 40.78 3.08
N GLU A 83 1.50 41.46 3.28
CA GLU A 83 2.85 40.99 3.56
C GLU A 83 3.12 40.81 5.08
N ARG A 84 4.12 39.95 5.37
CA ARG A 84 5.16 40.00 6.42
C ARG A 84 4.80 40.49 7.83
N GLU A 85 5.17 39.71 8.85
CA GLU A 85 6.26 40.05 9.79
C GLU A 85 6.46 38.96 10.86
N SER A 86 7.73 38.68 11.16
CA SER A 86 8.20 37.76 12.21
C SER A 86 8.04 38.39 13.59
N ASN A 87 7.11 37.90 14.40
CA ASN A 87 6.97 38.30 15.80
C ASN A 87 7.67 37.27 16.70
N THR A 88 8.94 37.54 17.02
CA THR A 88 9.77 36.73 17.94
C THR A 88 9.61 37.15 19.41
N GLU A 89 8.44 37.66 19.81
CA GLU A 89 8.18 38.14 21.19
C GLU A 89 6.93 37.48 21.84
N GLY A 90 6.39 36.41 21.25
CA GLY A 90 5.18 35.74 21.75
C GLY A 90 5.37 34.33 22.35
N LEU A 91 6.57 33.76 22.32
CA LEU A 91 6.79 32.35 22.70
C LEU A 91 6.98 32.12 24.21
N GLU A 92 7.41 33.12 24.99
CA GLU A 92 7.60 32.95 26.44
C GLU A 92 6.28 32.91 27.23
N ALA A 93 5.16 33.29 26.60
CA ALA A 93 3.84 33.34 27.24
C ALA A 93 3.00 32.07 27.04
N LEU A 94 3.56 31.03 26.40
CA LEU A 94 2.88 29.77 26.07
C LEU A 94 3.61 28.56 26.68
N LEU A 95 4.44 28.76 27.70
CA LEU A 95 5.12 27.67 28.40
C LEU A 95 4.47 27.46 29.76
N ASP A 96 4.17 26.21 30.10
CA ASP A 96 3.72 25.85 31.45
C ASP A 96 4.91 25.65 32.41
N ASP A 97 4.60 25.25 33.65
CA ASP A 97 5.58 25.19 34.75
C ASP A 97 6.71 24.15 34.54
N ASP A 98 6.56 23.21 33.60
CA ASP A 98 7.61 22.23 33.26
C ASP A 98 8.33 22.53 31.92
N GLY A 99 7.92 23.60 31.23
CA GLY A 99 8.57 24.10 30.02
C GLY A 99 7.98 23.55 28.72
N ASP A 100 6.79 22.93 28.77
CA ASP A 100 6.07 22.47 27.61
C ASP A 100 5.18 23.58 27.01
N LEU A 101 4.94 23.50 25.69
CA LEU A 101 4.10 24.47 24.96
C LEU A 101 2.61 24.24 25.23
N GLU A 102 1.94 25.20 25.87
CA GLU A 102 0.51 25.21 26.18
C GLU A 102 -0.31 25.54 24.92
N VAL A 103 -0.68 24.53 24.14
CA VAL A 103 -1.48 24.69 22.91
C VAL A 103 -2.97 24.78 23.26
N VAL A 104 -3.55 25.99 23.17
CA VAL A 104 -5.00 26.19 23.33
C VAL A 104 -5.76 25.47 22.21
N ARG A 105 -6.47 24.39 22.55
CA ARG A 105 -7.33 23.67 21.60
C ARG A 105 -8.42 24.61 21.07
N ARG A 106 -8.53 24.72 19.75
CA ARG A 106 -9.59 25.47 19.06
C ARG A 106 -10.96 25.02 19.60
N PRO A 107 -11.86 25.94 19.99
CA PRO A 107 -13.21 25.57 20.39
C PRO A 107 -13.90 24.85 19.24
N ARG A 108 -14.40 23.63 19.50
CA ARG A 108 -15.22 22.88 18.53
C ARG A 108 -16.46 23.70 18.19
N SER A 109 -16.66 23.95 16.91
CA SER A 109 -17.86 24.57 16.37
C SER A 109 -18.98 23.53 16.27
N THR A 110 -20.23 23.93 16.35
CA THR A 110 -21.39 23.03 16.23
C THR A 110 -21.46 22.32 14.87
N SER A 111 -20.77 22.82 13.84
CA SER A 111 -20.58 22.15 12.54
C SER A 111 -19.60 20.97 12.58
N ASP A 112 -18.76 20.85 13.61
CA ASP A 112 -17.83 19.72 13.77
C ASP A 112 -18.54 18.45 14.31
N LEU A 113 -19.72 18.62 14.92
CA LEU A 113 -20.54 17.51 15.43
C LEU A 113 -21.42 16.88 14.33
N GLU A 114 -21.80 17.65 13.31
CA GLU A 114 -22.60 17.16 12.17
C GLU A 114 -21.74 16.44 11.11
N ALA A 115 -20.43 16.72 11.07
CA ALA A 115 -19.49 16.03 10.18
C ALA A 115 -19.05 14.64 10.71
N GLU A 116 -19.21 14.36 12.00
CA GLU A 116 -18.92 13.04 12.59
C GLU A 116 -20.08 12.03 12.40
N ASP A 117 -21.27 12.47 11.99
CA ASP A 117 -22.49 11.64 11.89
C ASP A 117 -22.80 11.14 10.46
N LEU A 118 -21.95 11.45 9.48
CA LEU A 118 -21.95 10.76 8.18
C LEU A 118 -21.09 9.50 8.30
N SER A 119 -21.77 8.40 8.64
CA SER A 119 -21.30 7.00 8.71
C SER A 119 -19.91 6.74 8.13
N ARG A 120 -18.87 6.91 8.95
CA ARG A 120 -17.64 6.15 8.77
C ARG A 120 -18.01 4.70 9.01
N ASP A 121 -18.11 3.91 7.95
CA ASP A 121 -18.18 2.45 8.08
C ASP A 121 -16.92 2.02 8.84
N ARG A 122 -17.09 1.75 10.14
CA ARG A 122 -16.01 1.27 10.99
C ARG A 122 -15.72 -0.16 10.55
N VAL A 123 -14.67 -0.31 9.75
CA VAL A 123 -14.07 -1.62 9.50
C VAL A 123 -13.43 -2.08 10.80
N TYR A 124 -14.09 -3.02 11.47
CA TYR A 124 -13.50 -3.74 12.59
C TYR A 124 -12.76 -4.95 12.01
N PRO A 125 -11.43 -5.05 12.14
CA PRO A 125 -10.75 -6.31 11.85
C PRO A 125 -11.34 -7.37 12.78
N VAL A 126 -11.86 -8.44 12.20
CA VAL A 126 -12.34 -9.59 12.97
C VAL A 126 -11.10 -10.33 13.47
N ILE A 127 -10.89 -10.35 14.79
CA ILE A 127 -9.82 -11.11 15.42
C ILE A 127 -10.25 -12.58 15.42
N LEU A 128 -9.73 -13.38 14.48
CA LEU A 128 -9.80 -14.83 14.57
C LEU A 128 -8.60 -15.33 15.38
N MET A 129 -8.89 -16.21 16.34
CA MET A 129 -8.00 -16.62 17.43
C MET A 129 -6.72 -17.33 16.95
N LYS A 130 -5.63 -17.15 17.70
CA LYS A 130 -4.38 -17.93 17.56
C LYS A 130 -4.63 -19.40 17.92
N GLY A 131 -4.11 -20.30 17.08
CA GLY A 131 -4.38 -21.74 17.11
C GLY A 131 -4.28 -22.42 18.47
N LYS A 132 -5.25 -23.29 18.72
CA LYS A 132 -5.05 -24.59 19.34
C LYS A 132 -5.67 -25.64 18.42
N GLU A 133 -4.90 -26.69 18.14
CA GLU A 133 -5.43 -27.97 17.69
C GLU A 133 -6.49 -28.41 18.71
N ASP A 134 -7.76 -28.28 18.34
CA ASP A 134 -8.86 -29.08 18.87
C ASP A 134 -10.07 -28.82 17.98
N ASP A 135 -10.62 -29.92 17.48
CA ASP A 135 -11.76 -30.02 16.57
C ASP A 135 -12.89 -29.04 16.90
N PHE A 136 -13.01 -28.01 16.09
CA PHE A 136 -14.29 -27.34 15.87
C PHE A 136 -14.62 -27.54 14.41
N GLU A 137 -15.63 -28.37 14.16
CA GLU A 137 -16.37 -28.41 12.91
C GLU A 137 -16.89 -26.99 12.68
N ASP A 138 -16.10 -26.17 11.97
CA ASP A 138 -16.60 -24.94 11.39
C ASP A 138 -17.68 -25.39 10.42
N GLU A 139 -18.93 -25.00 10.70
CA GLU A 139 -19.97 -24.97 9.70
C GLU A 139 -19.46 -24.06 8.58
N GLU A 140 -18.83 -24.68 7.58
CA GLU A 140 -18.48 -24.13 6.31
C GLU A 140 -19.74 -23.58 5.68
N GLN A 141 -20.07 -22.34 6.04
CA GLN A 141 -20.70 -21.46 5.10
C GLN A 141 -19.61 -21.10 4.09
N GLU A 142 -19.32 -22.05 3.18
CA GLU A 142 -18.66 -21.83 1.90
C GLU A 142 -19.46 -20.76 1.15
N CYS A 143 -19.26 -19.51 1.55
CA CYS A 143 -19.55 -18.39 0.70
C CYS A 143 -18.47 -18.46 -0.37
N THR A 144 -18.82 -19.02 -1.52
CA THR A 144 -18.07 -19.01 -2.78
C THR A 144 -17.91 -17.56 -3.29
N CYS A 145 -17.42 -16.67 -2.44
CA CYS A 145 -17.19 -15.28 -2.78
C CYS A 145 -15.85 -15.24 -3.49
N THR A 146 -15.91 -15.30 -4.83
CA THR A 146 -14.78 -15.14 -5.76
C THR A 146 -14.07 -13.78 -5.63
N ASP A 147 -14.53 -12.93 -4.72
CA ASP A 147 -14.18 -11.52 -4.65
C ASP A 147 -13.55 -11.15 -3.30
N VAL A 148 -13.12 -12.12 -2.49
CA VAL A 148 -12.50 -11.86 -1.18
C VAL A 148 -11.05 -12.30 -1.20
N VAL A 149 -10.18 -11.37 -0.81
CA VAL A 149 -8.75 -11.60 -0.54
C VAL A 149 -8.56 -11.83 0.96
N LYS A 150 -7.98 -12.96 1.33
CA LYS A 150 -7.71 -13.36 2.72
C LYS A 150 -6.23 -13.15 3.03
N ILE A 151 -5.89 -12.33 4.02
CA ILE A 151 -4.48 -12.03 4.35
C ILE A 151 -4.26 -12.25 5.84
N GLU A 152 -3.34 -13.15 6.17
CA GLU A 152 -2.66 -13.23 7.45
C GLU A 152 -1.62 -12.12 7.56
N HIS A 153 -1.68 -11.36 8.65
CA HIS A 153 -0.78 -10.25 8.94
C HIS A 153 -0.72 -9.95 10.44
N THR A 154 0.20 -9.11 10.86
CA THR A 154 0.28 -8.57 12.22
C THR A 154 -0.19 -7.12 12.24
N MET A 155 -0.85 -6.70 13.33
CA MET A 155 -1.38 -5.33 13.45
C MET A 155 -0.34 -4.31 13.94
N ALA A 156 0.72 -4.78 14.59
CA ALA A 156 1.79 -3.95 15.12
C ALA A 156 3.08 -4.77 15.17
N THR A 157 4.20 -4.18 14.75
CA THR A 157 5.50 -4.84 14.77
C THR A 157 6.59 -3.84 15.14
N PRO A 158 7.75 -4.31 15.62
CA PRO A 158 8.97 -3.51 15.55
C PRO A 158 9.36 -3.28 14.08
N LEU A 159 10.33 -2.39 13.86
CA LEU A 159 10.70 -1.92 12.51
C LEU A 159 11.24 -3.07 11.65
N GLU A 160 11.97 -4.01 12.23
CA GLU A 160 12.51 -5.20 11.55
C GLU A 160 11.44 -6.16 11.01
N ASP A 161 10.21 -6.07 11.51
CA ASP A 161 9.11 -6.98 11.19
C ASP A 161 7.97 -6.28 10.42
N VAL A 162 8.15 -5.04 9.96
CA VAL A 162 7.09 -4.25 9.29
C VAL A 162 6.54 -4.89 8.03
N GLY A 163 7.27 -5.83 7.41
CA GLY A 163 6.79 -6.62 6.28
C GLY A 163 5.58 -7.51 6.63
N LYS A 164 5.38 -7.83 7.92
CA LYS A 164 4.22 -8.62 8.38
C LYS A 164 2.93 -7.80 8.46
N GLN A 165 2.97 -6.47 8.27
CA GLN A 165 1.80 -5.60 8.25
C GLN A 165 1.31 -5.34 6.82
N VAL A 166 0.04 -4.94 6.66
CA VAL A 166 -0.51 -4.50 5.37
C VAL A 166 -0.48 -2.98 5.28
N TRP A 167 0.21 -2.45 4.28
CA TRP A 167 0.39 -1.00 4.07
C TRP A 167 -0.53 -0.46 2.97
N ARG A 168 -0.99 0.79 3.09
CA ARG A 168 -1.97 1.37 2.16
C ARG A 168 -1.43 1.58 0.75
N ALA A 169 -0.12 1.79 0.60
CA ALA A 169 0.49 1.86 -0.73
C ALA A 169 0.38 0.53 -1.49
N ALA A 170 0.32 -0.63 -0.80
CA ALA A 170 0.07 -1.92 -1.42
C ALA A 170 -1.35 -1.99 -2.02
N PHE A 171 -2.35 -1.42 -1.33
CA PHE A 171 -3.70 -1.31 -1.89
C PHE A 171 -3.80 -0.34 -3.07
N LEU A 172 -3.06 0.77 -3.03
CA LEU A 172 -2.96 1.68 -4.17
C LEU A 172 -2.40 0.99 -5.41
N LEU A 173 -1.32 0.22 -5.24
CA LEU A 173 -0.72 -0.55 -6.32
C LEU A 173 -1.67 -1.66 -6.81
N ALA A 174 -2.29 -2.40 -5.90
CA ALA A 174 -3.28 -3.43 -6.23
C ALA A 174 -4.46 -2.87 -7.04
N ASP A 175 -5.01 -1.72 -6.65
CA ASP A 175 -6.06 -1.06 -7.40
C ASP A 175 -5.62 -0.64 -8.81
N TYR A 176 -4.37 -0.17 -8.95
CA TYR A 176 -3.81 0.16 -10.25
C TYR A 176 -3.68 -1.08 -11.15
N VAL A 177 -3.25 -2.21 -10.59
CA VAL A 177 -3.18 -3.50 -11.26
C VAL A 177 -4.57 -3.93 -11.76
N LEU A 178 -5.59 -3.84 -10.90
CA LEU A 178 -6.97 -4.15 -11.24
C LEU A 178 -7.60 -3.15 -12.22
N PHE A 179 -7.14 -1.91 -12.24
CA PHE A 179 -7.58 -0.91 -13.22
C PHE A 179 -6.93 -1.12 -14.60
N LYS A 180 -5.68 -1.56 -14.64
CA LYS A 180 -4.89 -1.77 -15.87
C LYS A 180 -4.66 -3.25 -16.17
N ARG A 181 -5.61 -4.14 -15.89
CA ARG A 181 -5.47 -5.60 -16.03
C ARG A 181 -4.83 -6.02 -17.34
N ASP A 182 -5.28 -5.44 -18.46
CA ASP A 182 -4.80 -5.78 -19.80
C ASP A 182 -3.32 -5.48 -20.02
N MET A 183 -2.74 -4.50 -19.30
CA MET A 183 -1.31 -4.19 -19.32
C MET A 183 -0.48 -5.32 -18.70
N PHE A 184 -1.03 -5.98 -17.69
CA PHE A 184 -0.32 -6.98 -16.89
C PHE A 184 -0.59 -8.42 -17.36
N ARG A 185 -1.50 -8.61 -18.32
CA ARG A 185 -1.80 -9.93 -18.88
C ARG A 185 -0.55 -10.56 -19.48
N CYS A 186 -0.34 -11.82 -19.15
CA CYS A 186 0.77 -12.63 -19.65
C CYS A 186 2.17 -12.10 -19.29
N CYS A 187 2.30 -11.13 -18.38
CA CYS A 187 3.59 -10.68 -17.87
C CYS A 187 4.19 -11.70 -16.89
N THR A 188 5.52 -11.76 -16.86
CA THR A 188 6.27 -12.21 -15.69
C THR A 188 6.62 -10.97 -14.87
N VAL A 189 6.28 -11.01 -13.58
CA VAL A 189 6.39 -9.90 -12.64
C VAL A 189 7.33 -10.27 -11.51
N LEU A 190 8.12 -9.31 -11.03
CA LEU A 190 8.89 -9.42 -9.78
C LEU A 190 8.39 -8.37 -8.79
N GLU A 191 7.92 -8.78 -7.61
CA GLU A 191 7.66 -7.87 -6.50
C GLU A 191 8.86 -7.83 -5.56
N LEU A 192 9.40 -6.63 -5.31
CA LEU A 192 10.44 -6.38 -4.33
C LEU A 192 9.80 -5.95 -3.00
N GLY A 193 10.05 -6.69 -1.93
CA GLY A 193 9.58 -6.33 -0.58
C GLY A 193 8.06 -6.51 -0.49
N ALA A 194 7.61 -7.72 -0.82
CA ALA A 194 6.19 -8.04 -0.94
C ALA A 194 5.44 -8.05 0.40
N GLY A 195 6.16 -8.17 1.52
CA GLY A 195 5.60 -8.29 2.85
C GLY A 195 4.61 -9.45 2.93
N THR A 196 3.35 -9.12 3.23
CA THR A 196 2.25 -10.09 3.28
C THR A 196 1.89 -10.74 1.93
N GLY A 197 2.40 -10.22 0.82
CA GLY A 197 2.14 -10.71 -0.54
C GLY A 197 0.82 -10.22 -1.15
N VAL A 198 0.13 -9.26 -0.53
CA VAL A 198 -1.19 -8.80 -0.99
C VAL A 198 -1.17 -8.27 -2.44
N THR A 199 -0.14 -7.52 -2.83
CA THR A 199 -0.01 -7.04 -4.21
C THR A 199 0.28 -8.19 -5.17
N SER A 200 1.18 -9.10 -4.81
CA SER A 200 1.47 -10.32 -5.58
C SER A 200 0.24 -11.17 -5.81
N ILE A 201 -0.62 -11.35 -4.80
CA ILE A 201 -1.88 -12.10 -4.92
C ILE A 201 -2.79 -11.44 -5.95
N ILE A 202 -2.97 -10.11 -5.87
CA ILE A 202 -3.78 -9.37 -6.84
C ILE A 202 -3.17 -9.43 -8.25
N MET A 203 -1.86 -9.29 -8.36
CA MET A 203 -1.12 -9.42 -9.61
C MET A 203 -1.24 -10.84 -10.20
N GLY A 204 -1.24 -11.88 -9.38
CA GLY A 204 -1.45 -13.27 -9.82
C GLY A 204 -2.81 -13.50 -10.48
N THR A 205 -3.82 -12.66 -10.20
CA THR A 205 -5.12 -12.73 -10.90
C THR A 205 -5.08 -12.22 -12.35
N VAL A 206 -3.97 -11.61 -12.79
CA VAL A 206 -3.80 -11.03 -14.13
C VAL A 206 -2.54 -11.48 -14.86
N ALA A 207 -1.41 -11.58 -14.16
CA ALA A 207 -0.12 -11.94 -14.72
C ALA A 207 -0.03 -13.45 -15.02
N SER A 208 0.97 -13.86 -15.82
CA SER A 208 1.25 -15.29 -16.01
C SER A 208 2.08 -15.86 -14.86
N ARG A 209 3.01 -15.06 -14.34
CA ARG A 209 3.92 -15.46 -13.26
C ARG A 209 4.27 -14.25 -12.40
N VAL A 210 4.31 -14.45 -11.09
CA VAL A 210 4.77 -13.46 -10.12
C VAL A 210 5.85 -14.09 -9.24
N TYR A 211 7.02 -13.49 -9.20
CA TYR A 211 8.03 -13.73 -8.18
C TYR A 211 7.78 -12.77 -7.03
N CYS A 212 7.22 -13.30 -5.95
CA CYS A 212 6.90 -12.57 -4.74
C CYS A 212 8.10 -12.66 -3.80
N THR A 213 8.80 -11.55 -3.56
CA THR A 213 10.10 -11.60 -2.88
C THR A 213 10.19 -10.70 -1.65
N ASP A 214 10.84 -11.21 -0.61
CA ASP A 214 11.15 -10.50 0.62
C ASP A 214 12.32 -11.21 1.34
N VAL A 215 12.59 -10.88 2.60
CA VAL A 215 13.59 -11.52 3.47
C VAL A 215 12.96 -12.06 4.76
N GLY A 216 13.53 -13.15 5.27
CA GLY A 216 13.13 -13.78 6.52
C GLY A 216 12.12 -14.91 6.34
N ASP A 217 12.51 -16.12 6.77
CA ASP A 217 11.73 -17.34 6.58
C ASP A 217 10.31 -17.26 7.13
N ASP A 218 10.13 -16.63 8.30
CA ASP A 218 8.80 -16.47 8.91
C ASP A 218 7.87 -15.59 8.07
N LEU A 219 8.40 -14.52 7.45
CA LEU A 219 7.64 -13.62 6.60
C LEU A 219 7.32 -14.29 5.25
N LEU A 220 8.30 -14.96 4.66
CA LEU A 220 8.12 -15.69 3.41
C LEU A 220 7.13 -16.86 3.57
N ALA A 221 7.15 -17.56 4.70
CA ALA A 221 6.16 -18.59 5.03
C ALA A 221 4.75 -18.01 5.18
N MET A 222 4.60 -16.85 5.85
CA MET A 222 3.32 -16.12 5.91
C MET A 222 2.85 -15.73 4.51
N CYS A 223 3.77 -15.28 3.64
CA CYS A 223 3.45 -14.94 2.27
C CYS A 223 2.98 -16.17 1.47
N GLU A 224 3.64 -17.33 1.57
CA GLU A 224 3.18 -18.57 0.94
C GLU A 224 1.79 -18.99 1.42
N GLN A 225 1.55 -18.88 2.73
CA GLN A 225 0.25 -19.16 3.33
C GLN A 225 -0.83 -18.22 2.75
N ASN A 226 -0.54 -16.92 2.63
CA ASN A 226 -1.44 -15.97 1.99
C ASN A 226 -1.70 -16.29 0.52
N VAL A 227 -0.69 -16.70 -0.24
CA VAL A 227 -0.87 -17.17 -1.62
C VAL A 227 -1.79 -18.38 -1.65
N ALA A 228 -1.60 -19.35 -0.74
CA ALA A 228 -2.42 -20.55 -0.65
C ALA A 228 -3.89 -20.25 -0.31
N LEU A 229 -4.14 -19.32 0.63
CA LEU A 229 -5.47 -18.88 1.04
C LEU A 229 -6.27 -18.20 -0.09
N ASN A 230 -5.60 -17.76 -1.16
CA ASN A 230 -6.19 -17.00 -2.26
C ASN A 230 -6.13 -17.71 -3.62
N LYS A 231 -5.85 -19.02 -3.64
CA LYS A 231 -5.81 -19.82 -4.88
C LYS A 231 -7.09 -19.71 -5.70
N HIS A 232 -8.25 -19.58 -5.05
CA HIS A 232 -9.55 -19.41 -5.71
C HIS A 232 -9.64 -18.16 -6.59
N LEU A 233 -8.85 -17.12 -6.34
CA LEU A 233 -8.81 -15.90 -7.16
C LEU A 233 -8.03 -16.09 -8.47
N MET A 234 -7.26 -17.18 -8.58
CA MET A 234 -6.37 -17.48 -9.71
C MET A 234 -6.85 -18.67 -10.54
N GLU A 235 -7.98 -19.32 -10.22
CA GLU A 235 -8.48 -20.47 -10.97
C GLU A 235 -9.56 -20.07 -12.01
N PRO A 236 -9.68 -20.78 -13.15
CA PRO A 236 -8.83 -21.89 -13.63
C PRO A 236 -7.65 -21.45 -14.52
N GLY A 237 -7.42 -20.14 -14.70
CA GLY A 237 -6.48 -19.62 -15.71
C GLY A 237 -5.64 -18.41 -15.28
N GLY A 238 -5.48 -18.21 -13.98
CA GLY A 238 -4.62 -17.20 -13.37
C GLY A 238 -3.14 -17.62 -13.35
N GLY A 239 -2.31 -16.69 -12.90
CA GLY A 239 -0.86 -16.83 -12.89
C GLY A 239 -0.32 -17.67 -11.75
N GLU A 240 0.91 -18.13 -11.92
CA GLU A 240 1.67 -18.81 -10.87
C GLU A 240 2.39 -17.79 -9.99
N ILE A 241 2.22 -17.86 -8.68
CA ILE A 241 3.00 -17.05 -7.73
C ILE A 241 4.06 -17.94 -7.07
N LYS A 242 5.32 -17.51 -7.12
CA LYS A 242 6.45 -18.16 -6.47
C LYS A 242 7.00 -17.22 -5.39
N VAL A 243 7.04 -17.70 -4.14
CA VAL A 243 7.62 -16.96 -3.03
C VAL A 243 9.10 -17.30 -2.92
N LYS A 244 9.98 -16.28 -2.89
CA LYS A 244 11.44 -16.45 -2.89
C LYS A 244 12.15 -15.42 -2.02
N GLU A 245 13.30 -15.78 -1.46
CA GLU A 245 14.17 -14.83 -0.75
C GLU A 245 14.85 -13.88 -1.74
N LEU A 246 14.75 -12.57 -1.54
CA LEU A 246 15.59 -11.61 -2.22
C LEU A 246 16.07 -10.54 -1.26
N ASP A 247 17.26 -10.75 -0.71
CA ASP A 247 17.93 -9.77 0.15
C ASP A 247 18.66 -8.71 -0.69
N TRP A 248 18.18 -7.47 -0.63
CA TRP A 248 18.75 -6.35 -1.38
C TRP A 248 20.16 -5.98 -0.91
N LEU A 249 20.56 -6.38 0.30
CA LEU A 249 21.90 -6.16 0.83
C LEU A 249 22.91 -7.19 0.31
N LYS A 250 22.45 -8.23 -0.39
CA LYS A 250 23.28 -9.24 -1.04
C LYS A 250 23.40 -8.96 -2.55
N ASP A 251 24.57 -9.30 -3.10
CA ASP A 251 24.88 -9.06 -4.52
C ASP A 251 24.31 -10.12 -5.47
N GLU A 252 23.87 -11.26 -4.94
CA GLU A 252 23.42 -12.44 -5.71
C GLU A 252 22.09 -12.97 -5.18
N PHE A 253 21.38 -13.74 -6.02
CA PHE A 253 20.20 -14.50 -5.59
C PHE A 253 20.63 -15.62 -4.62
N CYS A 254 19.81 -15.91 -3.61
CA CYS A 254 20.07 -17.03 -2.70
C CYS A 254 19.79 -18.35 -3.43
N THR A 255 20.83 -19.10 -3.81
CA THR A 255 20.71 -20.42 -4.47
C THR A 255 21.11 -21.58 -3.55
N ASP A 256 21.08 -21.36 -2.22
CA ASP A 256 21.41 -22.39 -1.24
C ASP A 256 20.32 -23.47 -1.21
N PRO A 257 20.61 -24.73 -1.58
CA PRO A 257 19.61 -25.80 -1.59
C PRO A 257 18.99 -26.10 -0.22
N GLU A 258 19.65 -25.70 0.87
CA GLU A 258 19.15 -25.89 2.23
C GLU A 258 18.20 -24.76 2.67
N ALA A 259 18.21 -23.61 1.98
CA ALA A 259 17.31 -22.50 2.28
C ALA A 259 15.93 -22.75 1.64
N LEU A 260 14.88 -22.60 2.45
CA LEU A 260 13.49 -22.93 2.09
C LEU A 260 12.98 -22.15 0.87
N PHE A 261 13.37 -20.89 0.76
CA PHE A 261 12.91 -19.95 -0.27
C PHE A 261 14.01 -19.62 -1.29
N SER A 262 15.00 -20.51 -1.45
CA SER A 262 16.07 -20.35 -2.42
C SER A 262 15.55 -20.35 -3.86
N TRP A 263 16.31 -19.69 -4.73
CA TRP A 263 16.13 -19.67 -6.17
C TRP A 263 16.84 -20.87 -6.80
N SER A 264 16.21 -21.46 -7.81
CA SER A 264 16.92 -22.33 -8.75
C SER A 264 17.51 -21.52 -9.90
N GLU A 265 18.55 -22.06 -10.56
CA GLU A 265 19.15 -21.46 -11.76
C GLU A 265 18.11 -21.30 -12.88
N GLU A 266 17.17 -22.23 -13.00
CA GLU A 266 16.08 -22.14 -13.98
C GLU A 266 15.12 -20.98 -13.66
N GLU A 267 14.88 -20.69 -12.38
CA GLU A 267 14.02 -19.57 -11.97
C GLU A 267 14.69 -18.22 -12.20
N ILE A 268 16.00 -18.13 -11.95
CA ILE A 268 16.79 -16.92 -12.24
C ILE A 268 16.83 -16.69 -13.75
N ALA A 269 17.05 -17.74 -14.54
CA ALA A 269 17.02 -17.66 -16.00
C ALA A 269 15.62 -17.25 -16.51
N ASP A 270 14.55 -17.83 -15.96
CA ASP A 270 13.17 -17.46 -16.32
C ASP A 270 12.88 -15.98 -16.02
N LEU A 271 13.31 -15.51 -14.84
CA LEU A 271 13.20 -14.10 -14.45
C LEU A 271 13.92 -13.20 -15.47
N HIS A 272 15.18 -13.48 -15.79
CA HIS A 272 15.95 -12.67 -16.73
C HIS A 272 15.40 -12.71 -18.16
N ASP A 273 14.81 -13.83 -18.58
CA ASP A 273 14.31 -14.02 -19.95
C ASP A 273 12.92 -13.42 -20.16
N HIS A 274 12.07 -13.42 -19.12
CA HIS A 274 10.65 -13.15 -19.26
C HIS A 274 10.13 -11.96 -18.45
N CYS A 275 10.84 -11.50 -17.41
CA CYS A 275 10.39 -10.39 -16.60
C CYS A 275 10.23 -9.11 -17.43
N THR A 276 9.05 -8.49 -17.33
CA THR A 276 8.71 -7.23 -18.02
C THR A 276 8.16 -6.18 -17.06
N VAL A 277 7.86 -6.58 -15.82
CA VAL A 277 7.32 -5.72 -14.78
C VAL A 277 8.03 -5.99 -13.47
N ILE A 278 8.50 -4.93 -12.83
CA ILE A 278 8.94 -4.98 -11.43
C ILE A 278 7.98 -4.10 -10.63
N MET A 279 7.66 -4.47 -9.39
CA MET A 279 6.81 -3.66 -8.54
C MET A 279 7.27 -3.66 -7.09
N ALA A 280 6.96 -2.61 -6.34
CA ALA A 280 7.22 -2.52 -4.91
C ALA A 280 6.22 -1.55 -4.25
N ALA A 281 5.81 -1.84 -3.02
CA ALA A 281 4.86 -1.02 -2.28
C ALA A 281 5.31 -0.76 -0.83
N ASP A 282 5.43 0.52 -0.47
CA ASP A 282 5.79 1.01 0.88
C ASP A 282 7.14 0.52 1.45
N VAL A 283 8.11 0.27 0.56
CA VAL A 283 9.45 -0.24 0.89
C VAL A 283 10.47 0.85 1.27
N PHE A 284 10.08 2.12 1.24
CA PHE A 284 10.99 3.26 1.44
C PHE A 284 10.82 3.87 2.84
N TYR A 285 11.48 3.26 3.81
CA TYR A 285 11.41 3.68 5.22
C TYR A 285 12.78 3.80 5.90
N ASP A 286 13.84 3.34 5.23
CA ASP A 286 15.22 3.37 5.69
C ASP A 286 16.15 3.71 4.49
N ASP A 287 17.15 4.54 4.71
CA ASP A 287 17.99 5.08 3.64
C ASP A 287 18.93 4.01 3.06
N ASP A 288 19.49 3.13 3.91
CA ASP A 288 20.39 2.06 3.48
C ASP A 288 19.63 1.00 2.67
N LEU A 289 18.41 0.65 3.10
CA LEU A 289 17.52 -0.25 2.35
C LEU A 289 17.04 0.37 1.04
N THR A 290 16.77 1.68 1.02
CA THR A 290 16.42 2.41 -0.20
C THR A 290 17.56 2.30 -1.21
N ASP A 291 18.80 2.59 -0.79
CA ASP A 291 19.96 2.49 -1.67
C ASP A 291 20.19 1.05 -2.16
N ALA A 292 20.00 0.06 -1.28
CA ALA A 292 20.10 -1.36 -1.61
C ALA A 292 19.05 -1.79 -2.65
N LEU A 293 17.81 -1.32 -2.51
CA LEU A 293 16.75 -1.58 -3.46
C LEU A 293 17.08 -1.01 -4.84
N PHE A 294 17.56 0.23 -4.93
CA PHE A 294 17.92 0.82 -6.23
C PHE A 294 19.13 0.14 -6.88
N ARG A 295 20.13 -0.31 -6.10
CA ARG A 295 21.22 -1.16 -6.62
C ARG A 295 20.68 -2.49 -7.16
N THR A 296 19.76 -3.13 -6.43
CA THR A 296 19.12 -4.38 -6.83
C THR A 296 18.29 -4.20 -8.10
N LEU A 297 17.50 -3.11 -8.18
CA LEU A 297 16.70 -2.76 -9.36
C LEU A 297 17.60 -2.57 -10.58
N TYR A 298 18.69 -1.81 -10.45
CA TYR A 298 19.67 -1.65 -11.54
C TYR A 298 20.26 -3.00 -11.95
N ARG A 299 20.74 -3.80 -10.99
CA ARG A 299 21.30 -5.14 -11.25
C ARG A 299 20.32 -6.01 -12.02
N ILE A 300 19.07 -6.09 -11.58
CA ILE A 300 18.06 -6.95 -12.21
C ILE A 300 17.74 -6.41 -13.60
N THR A 301 17.36 -5.15 -13.74
CA THR A 301 16.99 -4.54 -15.04
C THR A 301 18.12 -4.60 -16.06
N HIS A 302 19.37 -4.48 -15.63
CA HIS A 302 20.54 -4.62 -16.50
C HIS A 302 20.71 -6.03 -17.07
N ASN A 303 20.28 -7.07 -16.35
CA ASN A 303 20.39 -8.46 -16.77
C ASN A 303 19.13 -9.00 -17.48
N LEU A 304 18.04 -8.23 -17.54
CA LEU A 304 16.83 -8.64 -18.27
C LEU A 304 17.06 -8.66 -19.78
N LYS A 305 16.47 -9.62 -20.50
CA LYS A 305 16.51 -9.66 -21.98
C LYS A 305 15.47 -8.77 -22.65
N LYS A 306 14.51 -8.24 -21.88
CA LYS A 306 13.40 -7.43 -22.35
C LYS A 306 13.38 -6.08 -21.63
N SER A 307 12.82 -5.06 -22.27
CA SER A 307 12.46 -3.81 -21.61
C SER A 307 11.52 -4.09 -20.43
N CYS A 308 11.69 -3.34 -19.36
CA CYS A 308 10.97 -3.54 -18.12
C CYS A 308 10.31 -2.24 -17.66
N THR A 309 9.09 -2.35 -17.12
CA THR A 309 8.42 -1.24 -16.44
C THR A 309 8.38 -1.50 -14.94
N VAL A 310 8.87 -0.55 -14.15
CA VAL A 310 8.84 -0.61 -12.68
C VAL A 310 7.68 0.22 -12.15
N PHE A 311 6.92 -0.31 -11.20
CA PHE A 311 5.88 0.42 -10.47
C PHE A 311 6.23 0.52 -8.98
N LEU A 312 6.35 1.74 -8.48
CA LEU A 312 6.68 2.00 -7.07
C LEU A 312 5.52 2.75 -6.42
N ALA A 313 4.89 2.16 -5.42
CA ALA A 313 3.88 2.81 -4.61
C ALA A 313 4.45 3.16 -3.22
N ILE A 314 4.14 4.35 -2.71
CA ILE A 314 4.67 4.84 -1.44
C ILE A 314 3.65 5.70 -0.70
N GLU A 315 3.62 5.60 0.62
CA GLU A 315 2.96 6.56 1.50
C GLU A 315 3.98 7.50 2.15
N LYS A 316 3.82 8.82 2.00
CA LYS A 316 4.69 9.80 2.69
C LYS A 316 4.44 9.77 4.19
N ARG A 317 5.45 9.34 4.96
CA ARG A 317 5.42 9.36 6.42
C ARG A 317 5.99 10.67 6.96
N LEU A 318 5.10 11.57 7.38
CA LEU A 318 5.46 12.85 7.96
C LEU A 318 5.79 12.68 9.44
N ASN A 319 7.05 12.92 9.81
CA ASN A 319 7.55 12.79 11.17
C ASN A 319 8.12 14.13 11.65
N PHE A 320 7.82 14.53 12.88
CA PHE A 320 8.55 15.65 13.49
C PHE A 320 9.95 15.16 13.86
N THR A 321 11.00 15.80 13.32
CA THR A 321 12.38 15.41 13.65
C THR A 321 13.07 16.46 14.50
N LEU A 322 13.68 16.02 15.61
CA LEU A 322 14.43 16.89 16.51
C LEU A 322 15.61 17.58 15.84
N ARG A 323 16.15 16.98 14.76
CA ARG A 323 17.25 17.54 13.98
C ARG A 323 16.84 18.85 13.30
N HIS A 324 15.64 18.87 12.71
CA HIS A 324 15.14 20.01 11.95
C HIS A 324 14.16 20.88 12.76
N MET A 325 13.72 20.38 13.92
CA MET A 325 12.68 21.00 14.75
C MET A 325 11.41 21.31 13.94
N ASP A 326 11.10 20.44 12.97
CA ASP A 326 10.00 20.61 12.02
C ASP A 326 9.47 19.24 11.57
N ILE A 327 8.30 19.24 10.92
CA ILE A 327 7.72 18.07 10.25
C ILE A 327 8.51 17.81 8.96
N THR A 328 9.18 16.67 8.89
CA THR A 328 9.95 16.24 7.72
C THR A 328 9.46 14.89 7.20
N CYS A 329 9.90 14.54 6.00
CA CYS A 329 9.68 13.24 5.38
C CYS A 329 11.01 12.74 4.85
N GLU A 330 11.95 12.45 5.75
CA GLU A 330 13.36 12.18 5.42
C GLU A 330 13.52 10.97 4.48
N ALA A 331 12.91 9.83 4.82
CA ALA A 331 12.94 8.63 3.96
C ALA A 331 12.36 8.89 2.56
N TYR A 332 11.25 9.64 2.46
CA TYR A 332 10.68 10.03 1.16
C TYR A 332 11.62 10.96 0.39
N SER A 333 12.28 11.90 1.07
CA SER A 333 13.22 12.82 0.45
C SER A 333 14.43 12.07 -0.11
N HIS A 334 14.94 11.08 0.64
CA HIS A 334 16.00 10.18 0.19
C HIS A 334 15.55 9.36 -1.03
N PHE A 335 14.39 8.70 -0.97
CA PHE A 335 13.77 8.01 -2.10
C PHE A 335 13.70 8.89 -3.36
N ARG A 336 13.24 10.14 -3.23
CA ARG A 336 13.12 11.07 -4.37
C ARG A 336 14.48 11.45 -4.95
N ASN A 337 15.50 11.61 -4.12
CA ASN A 337 16.87 11.86 -4.57
C ASN A 337 17.41 10.65 -5.33
N THR A 338 17.32 9.44 -4.76
CA THR A 338 17.81 8.21 -5.40
C THR A 338 17.06 7.90 -6.70
N LEU A 339 15.76 8.18 -6.75
CA LEU A 339 14.95 8.05 -7.97
C LEU A 339 15.39 9.06 -9.05
N ASN A 340 15.70 10.30 -8.67
CA ASN A 340 16.25 11.30 -9.58
C ASN A 340 17.65 10.91 -10.07
N ASP A 341 18.49 10.33 -9.21
CA ASP A 341 19.81 9.83 -9.59
C ASP A 341 19.70 8.67 -10.59
N LEU A 342 18.74 7.76 -10.41
CA LEU A 342 18.45 6.69 -11.36
C LEU A 342 18.00 7.25 -12.73
N GLU A 343 17.11 8.23 -12.74
CA GLU A 343 16.64 8.88 -13.99
C GLU A 343 17.78 9.57 -14.75
N ASN A 344 18.70 10.21 -14.02
CA ASN A 344 19.84 10.92 -14.59
C ASN A 344 21.08 10.06 -14.79
N LEU A 345 20.97 8.74 -14.63
CA LEU A 345 22.09 7.82 -14.80
C LEU A 345 22.61 7.86 -16.25
N GLN A 346 23.91 8.10 -16.41
CA GLN A 346 24.61 8.18 -17.70
C GLN A 346 25.73 7.16 -17.78
N ASP A 347 25.40 5.88 -17.65
CA ASP A 347 26.36 4.77 -17.71
C ASP A 347 26.58 4.21 -19.14
N GLY A 348 25.77 4.67 -20.11
CA GLY A 348 25.79 4.20 -21.49
C GLY A 348 25.22 2.79 -21.69
N LYS A 349 24.58 2.21 -20.67
CA LYS A 349 24.02 0.85 -20.70
C LYS A 349 22.51 0.84 -20.52
N MET A 350 22.01 1.65 -19.58
CA MET A 350 20.58 1.71 -19.25
C MET A 350 20.07 3.13 -19.42
N LYS A 351 18.79 3.24 -19.79
CA LYS A 351 18.04 4.49 -19.75
C LYS A 351 16.78 4.30 -18.93
N TYR A 352 16.58 5.19 -17.96
CA TYR A 352 15.40 5.21 -17.12
C TYR A 352 14.57 6.47 -17.44
N ILE A 353 13.25 6.31 -17.48
CA ILE A 353 12.29 7.42 -17.63
C ILE A 353 11.30 7.31 -16.47
N VAL A 354 11.19 8.36 -15.66
CA VAL A 354 10.36 8.35 -14.44
C VAL A 354 9.12 9.23 -14.63
N GLU A 355 7.95 8.66 -14.37
CA GLU A 355 6.66 9.35 -14.53
C GLU A 355 5.78 9.12 -13.30
N PRO A 356 5.25 10.17 -12.64
CA PRO A 356 4.24 10.00 -11.61
C PRO A 356 2.91 9.58 -12.24
N ILE A 357 2.22 8.62 -11.62
CA ILE A 357 0.86 8.22 -11.99
C ILE A 357 -0.11 8.91 -11.03
N LYS A 358 -1.03 9.68 -11.60
CA LYS A 358 -2.11 10.27 -10.80
C LYS A 358 -3.04 9.16 -10.29
N PRO A 359 -3.47 9.20 -9.02
CA PRO A 359 -4.38 8.21 -8.44
C PRO A 359 -5.85 8.35 -8.91
N ASP A 360 -6.06 8.79 -10.16
CA ASP A 360 -7.35 9.02 -10.81
C ASP A 360 -7.88 7.73 -11.48
N PHE A 361 -7.80 6.61 -10.77
CA PHE A 361 -8.27 5.29 -11.24
C PHE A 361 -9.26 4.66 -10.26
N CYS A 362 -10.03 3.67 -10.71
CA CYS A 362 -11.04 3.01 -9.87
C CYS A 362 -10.45 2.43 -8.59
N GLN A 363 -11.24 2.44 -7.51
CA GLN A 363 -10.89 1.85 -6.23
C GLN A 363 -11.65 0.53 -6.05
N PHE A 364 -10.93 -0.57 -5.99
CA PHE A 364 -11.48 -1.92 -5.86
C PHE A 364 -11.35 -2.44 -4.43
N LEU A 365 -10.43 -1.90 -3.64
CA LEU A 365 -10.25 -2.25 -2.23
C LEU A 365 -10.75 -1.13 -1.31
N SER A 366 -11.33 -1.48 -0.17
CA SER A 366 -11.80 -0.50 0.81
C SER A 366 -10.65 -0.03 1.70
N TYR A 367 -10.08 1.13 1.39
CA TYR A 367 -9.11 1.85 2.20
C TYR A 367 -9.24 3.35 1.91
N GLU A 368 -8.71 4.19 2.79
CA GLU A 368 -8.68 5.63 2.53
C GLU A 368 -7.57 5.92 1.50
N ARG A 369 -7.84 6.68 0.43
CA ARG A 369 -6.81 7.23 -0.46
C ARG A 369 -6.50 8.68 -0.05
N ILE A 370 -5.37 8.89 0.63
CA ILE A 370 -4.91 10.23 1.05
C ILE A 370 -3.93 10.83 0.04
N GLU A 371 -3.68 12.13 0.15
CA GLU A 371 -2.77 12.89 -0.72
C GLU A 371 -1.29 12.45 -0.61
N GLN A 372 -0.93 11.79 0.48
CA GLN A 372 0.42 11.27 0.75
C GLN A 372 0.72 9.97 -0.01
N LEU A 373 -0.29 9.34 -0.61
CA LEU A 373 -0.12 8.16 -1.42
C LEU A 373 0.30 8.55 -2.84
N GLU A 374 1.45 8.03 -3.27
CA GLU A 374 1.96 8.23 -4.62
C GLU A 374 2.22 6.91 -5.32
N LEU A 375 2.06 6.93 -6.65
CA LEU A 375 2.42 5.84 -7.53
C LEU A 375 3.35 6.36 -8.62
N TRP A 376 4.47 5.70 -8.83
CA TRP A 376 5.49 6.06 -9.80
C TRP A 376 5.67 4.93 -10.81
N LYS A 377 5.85 5.30 -12.07
CA LYS A 377 6.20 4.40 -13.17
C LYS A 377 7.61 4.73 -13.63
N ILE A 378 8.44 3.71 -13.80
CA ILE A 378 9.78 3.83 -14.37
C ILE A 378 9.85 2.93 -15.59
N THR A 379 10.19 3.49 -16.75
CA THR A 379 10.49 2.69 -17.94
C THR A 379 11.99 2.46 -17.98
N ALA A 380 12.44 1.21 -18.00
CA ALA A 380 13.84 0.81 -18.02
C ALA A 380 14.16 0.13 -19.37
N ASP A 381 15.00 0.80 -20.17
CA ASP A 381 15.42 0.34 -21.49
C ASP A 381 16.94 0.14 -21.54
N GLN A 382 17.37 -0.93 -22.20
CA GLN A 382 18.78 -1.14 -22.53
C GLN A 382 19.18 -0.26 -23.72
N LEU A 383 20.30 0.44 -23.58
CA LEU A 383 20.92 1.20 -24.65
C LEU A 383 21.76 0.25 -25.50
N THR A 384 21.26 -0.05 -26.70
CA THR A 384 21.94 -0.88 -27.72
C THR A 384 23.09 -0.16 -28.39
#